data_AF-A0A3D8GKU9-F1
#
_entry.id   AF-A0A3D8GKU9-F1
#
_cell.length_a   1.000
_cell.length_b   1.000
_cell.length_c   1.000
_cell.angle_alpha   90.00
_cell.angle_beta   90.00
_cell.angle_gamma   90.00
#
_symmetry.space_group_name_H-M   'P 1'
#
loop_
_entity.id
_entity.type
_entity.pdbx_description
1 polymer ?
#
loop_
_entity_poly.entity_id
_entity_poly.type
_entity_poly.pdbx_seq_one_letter_code
_entity_poly.pdbx_strand_id
1 'polypeptide(L)'
;MKKVFILLFIGTITVVSGCAAGSSQVESKLNYEETKKMLVDILHTDDGKKAIHEIMTDDNIKKQMIMDQSVVSDTIQKTLVSKEGTDFWKNSLKDPKMASALAKSMKTENEKLLKDLMKDPEYRAMMVEVFKEPEMQKEMADALKGKEFRLYLQAVIAESMQSPLFKAEMQDLLLQAAKEATKGDKGGGQGGGEGGGGGGGKGDS
;
A
#
# COMPACT_ATOMS: atom_id res chain seq x y z
N MET A 1 6.22 -27.07 -100.03
CA MET A 1 7.69 -27.24 -100.13
C MET A 1 8.46 -26.48 -99.03
N LYS A 2 7.93 -26.42 -97.79
CA LYS A 2 8.59 -25.80 -96.62
C LYS A 2 9.03 -26.83 -95.56
N LYS A 3 8.74 -28.13 -95.79
CA LYS A 3 9.04 -29.23 -94.88
C LYS A 3 10.30 -30.04 -95.27
N VAL A 4 10.82 -29.82 -96.48
CA VAL A 4 12.08 -30.43 -96.96
C VAL A 4 13.30 -29.58 -96.59
N PHE A 5 13.13 -28.26 -96.48
CA PHE A 5 14.19 -27.33 -96.06
C PHE A 5 14.51 -27.41 -94.55
N ILE A 6 13.54 -27.83 -93.73
CA ILE A 6 13.70 -28.04 -92.28
C ILE A 6 14.49 -29.33 -91.96
N LEU A 7 14.48 -30.31 -92.87
CA LEU A 7 15.21 -31.58 -92.71
C LEU A 7 16.69 -31.49 -93.12
N LEU A 8 17.08 -30.41 -93.81
CA LEU A 8 18.46 -30.18 -94.27
C LEU A 8 19.26 -29.24 -93.34
N PHE A 9 18.61 -28.59 -92.37
CA PHE A 9 19.23 -27.71 -91.37
C PHE A 9 19.54 -28.40 -90.03
N ILE A 10 18.98 -29.60 -89.82
CA ILE A 10 19.16 -30.43 -88.60
C ILE A 10 20.35 -31.40 -88.72
N GLY A 11 20.94 -31.56 -89.91
CA GLY A 11 22.07 -32.46 -90.18
C GLY A 11 23.46 -31.87 -89.91
N THR A 12 23.58 -30.59 -89.59
CA THR A 12 24.88 -29.88 -89.51
C THR A 12 25.35 -29.56 -88.09
N ILE A 13 24.64 -30.02 -87.06
CA ILE A 13 24.92 -29.69 -85.63
C ILE A 13 25.78 -30.72 -84.88
N THR A 14 26.15 -31.86 -85.49
CA THR A 14 26.79 -32.97 -84.76
C THR A 14 28.33 -33.07 -84.84
N VAL A 15 29.08 -32.01 -85.19
CA VAL A 15 30.55 -32.10 -85.36
C VAL A 15 31.37 -31.09 -84.54
N VAL A 16 30.86 -30.57 -83.42
CA VAL A 16 31.72 -29.93 -82.39
C VAL A 16 31.48 -30.59 -81.05
N SER A 17 32.08 -31.77 -80.88
CA SER A 17 32.39 -32.36 -79.59
C SER A 17 33.89 -32.58 -79.56
N GLY A 18 34.60 -31.63 -78.98
CA GLY A 18 36.06 -31.63 -78.85
C GLY A 18 36.51 -30.78 -77.67
N CYS A 19 36.88 -31.49 -76.60
CA CYS A 19 37.93 -31.15 -75.64
C CYS A 19 37.72 -30.02 -74.62
N ALA A 20 37.25 -30.37 -73.43
CA ALA A 20 38.00 -30.18 -72.18
C ALA A 20 37.33 -31.01 -71.06
N ALA A 21 38.10 -31.92 -70.48
CA ALA A 21 37.71 -32.74 -69.36
C ALA A 21 37.70 -31.92 -68.06
N GLY A 22 36.72 -32.19 -67.20
CA GLY A 22 36.86 -32.00 -65.75
C GLY A 22 36.09 -30.82 -65.15
N SER A 23 35.33 -31.15 -64.10
CA SER A 23 34.79 -30.28 -63.05
C SER A 23 33.80 -29.17 -63.43
N SER A 24 32.50 -29.46 -63.26
CA SER A 24 31.48 -28.40 -63.14
C SER A 24 30.43 -28.68 -62.05
N GLN A 25 30.80 -29.47 -61.02
CA GLN A 25 29.88 -29.78 -59.92
C GLN A 25 30.52 -29.64 -58.51
N VAL A 26 31.78 -29.21 -58.42
CA VAL A 26 32.50 -28.92 -57.16
C VAL A 26 32.67 -27.42 -56.91
N GLU A 27 32.56 -26.59 -57.95
CA GLU A 27 32.77 -25.14 -57.89
C GLU A 27 31.65 -24.36 -57.17
N SER A 28 30.43 -24.89 -57.15
CA SER A 28 29.27 -24.24 -56.52
C SER A 28 29.21 -24.43 -54.99
N LYS A 29 29.74 -25.54 -54.45
CA LYS A 29 29.85 -25.75 -53.00
C LYS A 29 31.07 -25.03 -52.38
N LEU A 30 32.19 -24.96 -53.11
CA LEU A 30 33.35 -24.18 -52.68
C LEU A 30 33.05 -22.68 -52.68
N ASN A 31 32.31 -22.18 -53.67
CA ASN A 31 31.84 -20.78 -53.68
C ASN A 31 30.87 -20.45 -52.53
N TYR A 32 30.04 -21.39 -52.09
CA TYR A 32 29.06 -21.10 -51.03
C TYR A 32 29.73 -20.87 -49.66
N GLU A 33 30.67 -21.73 -49.28
CA GLU A 33 31.41 -21.55 -48.01
C GLU A 33 32.35 -20.33 -48.07
N GLU A 34 32.96 -20.05 -49.22
CA GLU A 34 33.78 -18.86 -49.42
C GLU A 34 32.94 -17.57 -49.42
N THR A 35 31.77 -17.57 -50.06
CA THR A 35 30.81 -16.45 -50.03
C THR A 35 30.23 -16.24 -48.64
N LYS A 36 29.95 -17.32 -47.90
CA LYS A 36 29.50 -17.26 -46.51
C LYS A 36 30.58 -16.66 -45.61
N LYS A 37 31.83 -17.10 -45.76
CA LYS A 37 32.96 -16.54 -45.01
C LYS A 37 33.16 -15.06 -45.34
N MET A 38 33.12 -14.70 -46.62
CA MET A 38 33.19 -13.31 -47.08
C MET A 38 32.05 -12.47 -46.50
N LEU A 39 30.81 -12.97 -46.49
CA LEU A 39 29.66 -12.26 -45.91
C LEU A 39 29.80 -12.08 -44.40
N VAL A 40 30.25 -13.12 -43.70
CA VAL A 40 30.52 -13.06 -42.25
C VAL A 40 31.64 -12.05 -41.97
N ASP A 41 32.70 -12.03 -42.78
CA ASP A 41 33.79 -11.07 -42.64
C ASP A 41 33.30 -9.63 -42.90
N ILE A 42 32.47 -9.39 -43.92
CA ILE A 42 31.81 -8.09 -44.19
C ILE A 42 30.90 -7.65 -43.02
N LEU A 43 30.20 -8.56 -42.36
CA LEU A 43 29.41 -8.22 -41.17
C LEU A 43 30.29 -7.86 -39.96
N HIS A 44 31.50 -8.44 -39.87
CA HIS A 44 32.44 -8.17 -38.79
C HIS A 44 33.37 -6.97 -39.04
N THR A 45 33.50 -6.49 -40.29
CA THR A 45 34.24 -5.27 -40.58
C THR A 45 33.62 -4.06 -39.91
N ASP A 46 34.42 -3.00 -39.76
CA ASP A 46 33.95 -1.75 -39.15
C ASP A 46 32.80 -1.11 -39.94
N ASP A 47 32.76 -1.31 -41.26
CA ASP A 47 31.67 -0.81 -42.11
C ASP A 47 30.39 -1.63 -41.93
N GLY A 48 30.48 -2.97 -41.77
CA GLY A 48 29.33 -3.81 -41.42
C GLY A 48 28.74 -3.47 -40.06
N LYS A 49 29.60 -3.26 -39.05
CA LYS A 49 29.17 -2.81 -37.72
C LYS A 49 28.54 -1.42 -37.74
N LYS A 50 29.10 -0.47 -38.50
CA LYS A 50 28.52 0.87 -38.68
C LYS A 50 27.17 0.81 -39.37
N ALA A 51 27.03 0.02 -40.44
CA ALA A 51 25.76 -0.14 -41.14
C ALA A 51 24.68 -0.75 -40.23
N ILE A 52 25.01 -1.78 -39.44
CA ILE A 52 24.09 -2.35 -38.44
C ILE A 52 23.76 -1.32 -37.36
N HIS A 53 24.74 -0.56 -36.88
CA HIS A 53 24.53 0.48 -35.88
C HIS A 53 23.62 1.60 -36.39
N GLU A 54 23.79 2.05 -37.64
CA GLU A 54 22.92 3.04 -38.29
C GLU A 54 21.48 2.52 -38.42
N ILE A 55 21.32 1.26 -38.85
CA ILE A 55 20.01 0.60 -38.94
C ILE A 55 19.38 0.44 -37.55
N MET A 56 20.14 0.05 -36.52
CA MET A 56 19.66 -0.05 -35.14
C MET A 56 19.39 1.32 -34.51
N THR A 57 19.96 2.40 -35.05
CA THR A 57 19.74 3.77 -34.59
C THR A 57 18.48 4.38 -35.24
N ASP A 58 18.02 3.84 -36.37
CA ASP A 58 16.78 4.23 -37.03
C ASP A 58 15.55 3.96 -36.12
N ASP A 59 14.77 5.01 -35.86
CA ASP A 59 13.62 4.96 -34.96
C ASP A 59 12.49 4.03 -35.46
N ASN A 60 12.36 3.82 -36.78
CA ASN A 60 11.38 2.89 -37.33
C ASN A 60 11.78 1.44 -37.07
N ILE A 61 13.07 1.14 -37.20
CA ILE A 61 13.61 -0.20 -36.94
C ILE A 61 13.64 -0.50 -35.45
N LYS A 62 14.01 0.46 -34.59
CA LYS A 62 13.90 0.32 -33.12
C LYS A 62 12.48 -0.01 -32.69
N LYS A 63 11.48 0.71 -33.24
CA LYS A 63 10.06 0.43 -32.95
C LYS A 63 9.65 -0.96 -33.39
N GLN A 64 10.07 -1.41 -34.58
CA GLN A 64 9.76 -2.76 -35.06
C GLN A 64 10.46 -3.88 -34.26
N MET A 65 11.69 -3.65 -33.79
CA MET A 65 12.44 -4.62 -32.96
C MET A 65 11.90 -4.73 -31.53
N ILE A 66 11.44 -3.62 -30.94
CA ILE A 66 10.86 -3.57 -29.58
C ILE A 66 9.41 -4.11 -29.56
N MET A 67 8.79 -4.36 -30.71
CA MET A 67 7.40 -4.82 -30.80
C MET A 67 7.18 -6.33 -30.62
N ASP A 68 8.14 -7.09 -30.06
CA ASP A 68 7.78 -8.39 -29.46
C ASP A 68 7.05 -8.14 -28.14
N GLN A 69 5.75 -7.88 -28.26
CA GLN A 69 4.89 -7.48 -27.18
C GLN A 69 4.89 -8.50 -26.03
N SER A 70 5.08 -9.78 -26.34
CA SER A 70 5.10 -10.86 -25.36
C SER A 70 6.36 -10.80 -24.48
N VAL A 71 7.53 -10.63 -25.08
CA VAL A 71 8.81 -10.54 -24.37
C VAL A 71 8.89 -9.24 -23.58
N VAL A 72 8.39 -8.12 -24.12
CA VAL A 72 8.35 -6.83 -23.42
C VAL A 72 7.42 -6.89 -22.22
N SER A 73 6.19 -7.40 -22.37
CA SER A 73 5.25 -7.57 -21.26
C SER A 73 5.78 -8.50 -20.18
N ASP A 74 6.34 -9.65 -20.55
CA ASP A 74 6.93 -10.60 -19.59
C ASP A 74 8.11 -10.00 -18.85
N THR A 75 8.97 -9.24 -19.55
CA THR A 75 10.14 -8.60 -18.94
C THR A 75 9.72 -7.50 -17.99
N ILE A 76 8.73 -6.67 -18.37
CA ILE A 76 8.18 -5.63 -17.49
C ILE A 76 7.54 -6.28 -16.27
N GLN A 77 6.71 -7.30 -16.45
CA GLN A 77 6.07 -8.00 -15.33
C GLN A 77 7.12 -8.59 -14.39
N LYS A 78 8.09 -9.35 -14.92
CA LYS A 78 9.18 -9.96 -14.13
C LYS A 78 10.00 -8.92 -13.40
N THR A 79 10.34 -7.80 -14.05
CA THR A 79 11.14 -6.72 -13.45
C THR A 79 10.36 -5.95 -12.40
N LEU A 80 9.07 -5.69 -12.60
CA LEU A 80 8.24 -4.98 -11.64
C LEU A 80 8.00 -5.79 -10.37
N VAL A 81 7.84 -7.11 -10.47
CA VAL A 81 7.67 -8.00 -9.31
C VAL A 81 8.98 -8.50 -8.72
N SER A 82 10.12 -8.18 -9.36
CA SER A 82 11.43 -8.60 -8.83
C SER A 82 11.82 -7.79 -7.60
N LYS A 83 12.89 -8.25 -6.95
CA LYS A 83 13.50 -7.52 -5.83
C LYS A 83 14.00 -6.15 -6.27
N GLU A 84 14.57 -6.07 -7.46
CA GLU A 84 15.07 -4.84 -8.07
C GLU A 84 13.93 -3.86 -8.34
N GLY A 85 12.78 -4.33 -8.85
CA GLY A 85 11.58 -3.50 -9.00
C GLY A 85 11.03 -2.99 -7.67
N THR A 86 10.99 -3.86 -6.66
CA THR A 86 10.59 -3.50 -5.30
C THR A 86 11.52 -2.44 -4.70
N ASP A 87 12.83 -2.61 -4.85
CA ASP A 87 13.83 -1.67 -4.35
C ASP A 87 13.83 -0.35 -5.13
N PHE A 88 13.56 -0.40 -6.44
CA PHE A 88 13.28 0.79 -7.25
C PHE A 88 12.12 1.58 -6.66
N TRP A 89 10.95 0.96 -6.47
CA TRP A 89 9.79 1.63 -5.89
C TRP A 89 10.05 2.16 -4.48
N LYS A 90 10.71 1.38 -3.61
CA LYS A 90 11.09 1.84 -2.25
C LYS A 90 11.99 3.07 -2.30
N ASN A 91 12.91 3.16 -3.26
CA ASN A 91 13.81 4.30 -3.38
C ASN A 91 13.13 5.49 -4.08
N SER A 92 12.31 5.25 -5.10
CA SER A 92 11.54 6.28 -5.80
C SER A 92 10.50 6.93 -4.88
N LEU A 93 9.87 6.17 -3.97
CA LEU A 93 8.92 6.72 -3.00
C LEU A 93 9.58 7.52 -1.87
N LYS A 94 10.91 7.52 -1.75
CA LYS A 94 11.62 8.44 -0.87
C LYS A 94 11.71 9.84 -1.46
N ASP A 95 11.56 10.01 -2.78
CA ASP A 95 11.47 11.32 -3.41
C ASP A 95 10.09 11.94 -3.11
N PRO A 96 10.04 13.10 -2.41
CA PRO A 96 8.78 13.76 -2.09
C PRO A 96 7.93 14.11 -3.30
N LYS A 97 8.53 14.41 -4.46
CA LYS A 97 7.77 14.72 -5.68
C LYS A 97 7.02 13.49 -6.19
N MET A 98 7.71 12.36 -6.24
CA MET A 98 7.12 11.09 -6.68
C MET A 98 6.09 10.58 -5.66
N ALA A 99 6.42 10.61 -4.37
CA ALA A 99 5.49 10.24 -3.30
C ALA A 99 4.23 11.12 -3.31
N SER A 100 4.37 12.44 -3.50
CA SER A 100 3.23 13.36 -3.58
C SER A 100 2.37 13.10 -4.82
N ALA A 101 2.98 12.87 -5.98
CA ALA A 101 2.25 12.55 -7.20
C ALA A 101 1.46 11.25 -7.06
N LEU A 102 2.07 10.20 -6.50
CA LEU A 102 1.41 8.92 -6.25
C LEU A 102 0.31 9.03 -5.19
N ALA A 103 0.57 9.73 -4.07
CA ALA A 103 -0.44 9.96 -3.04
C ALA A 103 -1.65 10.74 -3.59
N LYS A 104 -1.40 11.73 -4.45
CA LYS A 104 -2.48 12.49 -5.11
C LYS A 104 -3.28 11.63 -6.07
N SER A 105 -2.63 10.77 -6.86
CA SER A 105 -3.35 9.88 -7.78
C SER A 105 -4.18 8.84 -7.04
N MET A 106 -3.71 8.34 -5.89
CA MET A 106 -4.42 7.37 -5.07
C MET A 106 -5.44 8.00 -4.13
N LYS A 107 -5.50 9.33 -3.98
CA LYS A 107 -6.31 10.00 -2.95
C LYS A 107 -7.77 9.57 -2.96
N THR A 108 -8.42 9.58 -4.13
CA THR A 108 -9.85 9.28 -4.26
C THR A 108 -10.16 7.83 -3.87
N GLU A 109 -9.40 6.88 -4.41
CA GLU A 109 -9.61 5.46 -4.09
C GLU A 109 -9.22 5.15 -2.64
N ASN A 110 -8.17 5.78 -2.11
CA ASN A 110 -7.78 5.62 -0.71
C ASN A 110 -8.82 6.21 0.24
N GLU A 111 -9.42 7.36 -0.08
CA GLU A 111 -10.52 7.93 0.69
C GLU A 111 -11.75 7.00 0.68
N LYS A 112 -12.08 6.44 -0.49
CA LYS A 112 -13.17 5.47 -0.61
C LYS A 112 -12.90 4.21 0.21
N LEU A 113 -11.69 3.65 0.10
CA LEU A 113 -11.25 2.49 0.88
C LEU A 113 -11.38 2.76 2.38
N LEU A 114 -10.88 3.90 2.86
CA LEU A 114 -10.98 4.28 4.28
C LEU A 114 -12.44 4.44 4.74
N LYS A 115 -13.30 5.03 3.91
CA LYS A 115 -14.74 5.15 4.22
C LYS A 115 -15.45 3.81 4.28
N ASP A 116 -15.04 2.87 3.45
CA ASP A 116 -15.62 1.53 3.45
C ASP A 116 -15.07 0.69 4.61
N LEU A 117 -13.77 0.80 4.92
CA LEU A 117 -13.15 0.20 6.11
C LEU A 117 -13.79 0.72 7.41
N MET A 118 -14.18 1.99 7.50
CA MET A 118 -14.91 2.48 8.68
C MET A 118 -16.26 1.77 8.93
N LYS A 119 -16.84 1.12 7.91
CA LYS A 119 -18.06 0.31 8.05
C LYS A 119 -17.74 -1.14 8.42
N ASP A 120 -16.50 -1.56 8.22
CA ASP A 120 -16.04 -2.92 8.51
C ASP A 120 -15.95 -3.16 10.03
N PRO A 121 -16.41 -4.32 10.55
CA PRO A 121 -16.33 -4.63 11.98
C PRO A 121 -14.89 -4.73 12.52
N GLU A 122 -13.95 -5.31 11.77
CA GLU A 122 -12.58 -5.53 12.23
C GLU A 122 -11.83 -4.20 12.30
N TYR A 123 -11.98 -3.35 11.27
CA TYR A 123 -11.41 -2.01 11.29
C TYR A 123 -11.99 -1.15 12.43
N ARG A 124 -13.30 -1.25 12.68
CA ARG A 124 -13.91 -0.58 13.84
C ARG A 124 -13.38 -1.09 15.17
N ALA A 125 -13.11 -2.38 15.30
CA ALA A 125 -12.50 -2.93 16.51
C ALA A 125 -11.11 -2.33 16.75
N MET A 126 -10.27 -2.27 15.71
CA MET A 126 -8.96 -1.60 15.79
C MET A 126 -9.10 -0.11 16.16
N MET A 127 -10.07 0.60 15.59
CA MET A 127 -10.31 2.00 15.97
C MET A 127 -10.75 2.14 17.43
N VAL A 128 -11.58 1.24 17.94
CA VAL A 128 -11.97 1.23 19.35
C VAL A 128 -10.77 0.97 20.27
N GLU A 129 -9.82 0.15 19.85
CA GLU A 129 -8.56 -0.04 20.59
C GLU A 129 -7.74 1.25 20.65
N VAL A 130 -7.62 1.99 19.53
CA VAL A 130 -6.98 3.31 19.50
C VAL A 130 -7.68 4.29 20.46
N PHE A 131 -9.01 4.30 20.51
CA PHE A 131 -9.75 5.14 21.46
C PHE A 131 -9.52 4.76 22.94
N LYS A 132 -9.12 3.52 23.22
CA LYS A 132 -8.80 3.07 24.58
C LYS A 132 -7.39 3.44 25.01
N GLU A 133 -6.55 4.00 24.13
CA GLU A 133 -5.22 4.44 24.51
C GLU A 133 -5.28 5.52 25.61
N PRO A 134 -4.35 5.53 26.58
CA PRO A 134 -4.39 6.46 27.71
C PRO A 134 -4.43 7.93 27.31
N GLU A 135 -3.78 8.31 26.20
CA GLU A 135 -3.80 9.68 25.69
C GLU A 135 -5.21 10.09 25.23
N MET A 136 -5.88 9.23 24.47
CA MET A 136 -7.26 9.44 24.02
C MET A 136 -8.24 9.47 25.20
N GLN A 137 -8.04 8.59 26.19
CA GLN A 137 -8.84 8.60 27.42
C GLN A 137 -8.67 9.90 28.20
N LYS A 138 -7.46 10.46 28.25
CA LYS A 138 -7.19 11.72 28.94
C LYS A 138 -7.91 12.89 28.26
N GLU A 139 -7.80 13.00 26.94
CA GLU A 139 -8.51 14.02 26.16
C GLU A 139 -10.03 13.88 26.33
N MET A 140 -10.56 12.66 26.31
CA MET A 140 -11.97 12.40 26.56
C MET A 140 -12.37 12.78 28.00
N ALA A 141 -11.54 12.46 29.00
CA ALA A 141 -11.80 12.83 30.39
C ALA A 141 -11.79 14.36 30.60
N ASP A 142 -10.92 15.08 29.90
CA ASP A 142 -10.87 16.53 29.96
C ASP A 142 -12.05 17.18 29.23
N ALA A 143 -12.50 16.59 28.11
CA ALA A 143 -13.76 16.96 27.45
C ALA A 143 -14.98 16.77 28.37
N LEU A 144 -15.05 15.66 29.11
CA LEU A 144 -16.11 15.40 30.11
C LEU A 144 -16.07 16.39 31.29
N LYS A 145 -14.90 16.95 31.61
CA LYS A 145 -14.79 18.02 32.62
C LYS A 145 -15.16 19.39 32.07
N GLY A 146 -15.47 19.51 30.77
CA GLY A 146 -15.87 20.73 30.10
C GLY A 146 -17.13 21.36 30.68
N LYS A 147 -17.31 22.66 30.45
CA LYS A 147 -18.42 23.43 31.04
C LYS A 147 -19.77 22.96 30.53
N GLU A 148 -19.88 22.63 29.24
CA GLU A 148 -21.13 22.12 28.64
C GLU A 148 -21.54 20.80 29.27
N PHE A 149 -20.59 19.87 29.42
CA PHE A 149 -20.88 18.56 30.01
C PHE A 149 -21.22 18.67 31.50
N ARG A 150 -20.59 19.59 32.25
CA ARG A 150 -20.95 19.85 33.65
C ARG A 150 -22.37 20.34 33.81
N LEU A 151 -22.84 21.25 32.94
CA LEU A 151 -24.22 21.74 32.99
C LEU A 151 -25.22 20.62 32.69
N TYR A 152 -24.93 19.80 31.68
CA TYR A 152 -25.71 18.60 31.38
C TYR A 152 -25.72 17.63 32.57
N LEU A 153 -24.55 17.37 33.18
CA LEU A 153 -24.42 16.48 34.32
C LEU A 153 -25.20 17.00 35.54
N GLN A 154 -25.16 18.32 35.79
CA GLN A 154 -25.97 18.95 36.84
C GLN A 154 -27.47 18.78 36.59
N ALA A 155 -27.92 18.92 35.35
CA ALA A 155 -29.32 18.69 34.98
C ALA A 155 -29.73 17.23 35.21
N VAL A 156 -28.92 16.26 34.73
CA VAL A 156 -29.19 14.83 34.93
C VAL A 156 -29.19 14.46 36.41
N ILE A 157 -28.28 15.00 37.22
CA ILE A 157 -28.27 14.78 38.67
C ILE A 157 -29.53 15.37 39.31
N ALA A 158 -29.91 16.59 38.94
CA ALA A 158 -31.12 17.23 39.46
C ALA A 158 -32.39 16.43 39.11
N GLU A 159 -32.51 15.94 37.88
CA GLU A 159 -33.60 15.06 37.44
C GLU A 159 -33.58 13.72 38.19
N SER A 160 -32.39 13.13 38.37
CA SER A 160 -32.23 11.87 39.10
C SER A 160 -32.66 12.02 40.56
N MET A 161 -32.30 13.12 41.23
CA MET A 161 -32.76 13.43 42.59
C MET A 161 -34.27 13.68 42.68
N GLN A 162 -34.89 14.12 41.58
CA GLN A 162 -36.32 14.32 41.51
C GLN A 162 -37.10 13.02 41.26
N SER A 163 -36.42 11.96 40.84
CA SER A 163 -37.00 10.63 40.63
C SER A 163 -37.69 10.12 41.91
N PRO A 164 -38.93 9.62 41.82
CA PRO A 164 -39.63 9.00 42.95
C PRO A 164 -38.81 7.89 43.62
N LEU A 165 -38.05 7.14 42.83
CA LEU A 165 -37.23 6.03 43.32
C LEU A 165 -36.08 6.54 44.19
N PHE A 166 -35.38 7.58 43.73
CA PHE A 166 -34.29 8.21 44.47
C PHE A 166 -34.79 8.91 45.74
N LYS A 167 -35.94 9.60 45.66
CA LYS A 167 -36.58 10.21 46.84
C LYS A 167 -36.96 9.18 47.89
N ALA A 168 -37.49 8.03 47.48
CA ALA A 168 -37.84 6.94 48.39
C ALA A 168 -36.61 6.34 49.07
N GLU A 169 -35.54 6.04 48.31
CA GLU A 169 -34.28 5.58 48.89
C GLU A 169 -33.65 6.61 49.83
N MET A 170 -33.67 7.90 49.45
CA MET A 170 -33.14 8.97 50.28
C MET A 170 -33.95 9.14 51.57
N GLN A 171 -35.28 8.98 51.52
CA GLN A 171 -36.13 8.95 52.71
C GLN A 171 -35.81 7.76 53.61
N ASP A 172 -35.61 6.55 53.05
CA ASP A 172 -35.26 5.37 53.84
C ASP A 172 -33.88 5.53 54.50
N LEU A 173 -32.89 6.06 53.77
CA LEU A 173 -31.57 6.42 54.29
C LEU A 173 -31.65 7.42 55.45
N LEU A 174 -32.46 8.48 55.31
CA LEU A 174 -32.68 9.46 56.38
C LEU A 174 -33.37 8.82 57.60
N LEU A 175 -34.32 7.92 57.38
CA LEU A 175 -34.99 7.17 58.47
C LEU A 175 -34.03 6.20 59.17
N GLN A 176 -33.14 5.54 58.43
CA GLN A 176 -32.09 4.68 59.01
C GLN A 176 -31.09 5.51 59.82
N ALA A 177 -30.59 6.63 59.27
CA ALA A 177 -29.69 7.53 59.98
C ALA A 177 -30.34 8.10 61.26
N ALA A 178 -31.63 8.46 61.22
CA ALA A 178 -32.37 8.89 62.41
C ALA A 178 -32.53 7.76 63.44
N LYS A 179 -32.75 6.51 63.01
CA LYS A 179 -32.79 5.33 63.89
C LYS A 179 -31.42 5.02 64.50
N GLU A 180 -30.34 5.25 63.79
CA GLU A 180 -28.98 5.10 64.32
C GLU A 180 -28.61 6.22 65.30
N ALA A 181 -28.95 7.47 64.98
CA ALA A 181 -28.75 8.60 65.88
C ALA A 181 -29.53 8.44 67.21
N THR A 182 -30.77 7.93 67.14
CA THR A 182 -31.58 7.64 68.34
C THR A 182 -31.15 6.38 69.10
N LYS A 183 -30.44 5.45 68.44
CA LYS A 183 -29.76 4.33 69.12
C LYS A 183 -28.44 4.75 69.76
N GLY A 184 -27.75 5.74 69.19
CA GLY A 184 -26.53 6.34 69.75
C GLY A 184 -26.77 7.17 71.01
N ASP A 185 -27.99 7.69 71.21
CA ASP A 185 -28.35 8.54 72.35
C ASP A 185 -28.94 7.77 73.56
N LYS A 186 -28.96 6.42 73.52
CA LYS A 186 -29.31 5.56 74.67
C LYS A 186 -28.07 4.98 75.37
N GLY A 187 -26.97 5.71 75.40
CA GLY A 187 -25.70 5.28 76.00
C GLY A 187 -24.98 6.32 76.86
N GLY A 188 -25.67 7.37 77.33
CA GLY A 188 -24.98 8.48 78.00
C GLY A 188 -25.85 9.29 78.95
N GLY A 189 -26.53 8.65 79.90
CA GLY A 189 -27.22 9.39 80.96
C GLY A 189 -27.74 8.52 82.09
N GLN A 190 -26.91 8.34 83.14
CA GLN A 190 -27.20 8.75 84.53
C GLN A 190 -26.39 7.95 85.56
N GLY A 191 -25.73 8.68 86.48
CA GLY A 191 -25.11 8.16 87.71
C GLY A 191 -24.08 9.15 88.26
N GLY A 192 -24.52 10.24 88.90
CA GLY A 192 -24.32 10.47 90.35
C GLY A 192 -23.13 11.43 90.54
N GLY A 193 -23.22 12.59 91.21
CA GLY A 193 -23.73 12.80 92.55
C GLY A 193 -22.56 13.10 93.50
N GLU A 194 -22.26 14.39 93.66
CA GLU A 194 -21.58 15.05 94.81
C GLU A 194 -20.10 14.83 95.17
N GLY A 195 -19.47 15.95 95.60
CA GLY A 195 -18.11 16.11 96.11
C GLY A 195 -17.37 17.19 95.31
N GLY A 196 -17.36 18.48 95.67
CA GLY A 196 -17.13 19.06 96.98
C GLY A 196 -15.70 19.63 97.01
N GLY A 197 -15.57 20.97 97.01
CA GLY A 197 -14.39 21.66 97.54
C GLY A 197 -13.44 22.34 96.54
N GLY A 198 -13.59 23.66 96.43
CA GLY A 198 -12.50 24.58 96.77
C GLY A 198 -11.44 24.94 95.72
N GLY A 199 -11.42 26.23 95.37
CA GLY A 199 -10.17 27.00 95.47
C GLY A 199 -9.55 27.54 94.17
N GLY A 200 -9.81 28.82 93.92
CA GLY A 200 -8.71 29.79 93.74
C GLY A 200 -8.06 29.92 92.36
N GLY A 201 -8.58 30.88 91.57
CA GLY A 201 -7.85 32.11 91.25
C GLY A 201 -6.71 32.12 90.20
N LYS A 202 -6.67 33.26 89.49
CA LYS A 202 -5.65 33.77 88.53
C LYS A 202 -5.62 33.02 87.18
N GLY A 203 -5.91 33.64 86.03
CA GLY A 203 -5.55 34.99 85.59
C GLY A 203 -4.14 34.94 84.99
N ASP A 204 -4.03 35.09 83.67
CA ASP A 204 -3.24 36.13 82.99
C ASP A 204 -3.00 35.75 81.51
N SER A 205 -3.04 36.80 80.66
CA SER A 205 -2.45 36.93 79.31
C SER A 205 -2.91 36.04 78.16
#